data_AF-A0A7V7WRP2-F1
#
_entry.id   AF-A0A7V7WRP2-F1
#
_cell.length_a   1.000
_cell.length_b   1.000
_cell.length_c   1.000
_cell.angle_alpha   90.00
_cell.angle_beta   90.00
_cell.angle_gamma   90.00
#
_symmetry.space_group_name_H-M   'P 1'
#
loop_
_entity.id
_entity.type
_entity.pdbx_description
1 polymer ?
#
loop_
_entity_poly.entity_id
_entity_poly.type
_entity_poly.pdbx_seq_one_letter_code
_entity_poly.pdbx_strand_id
1 'polypeptide(L)'
;MANISVRGIDDAALRSLKRIAKQRGVSVNRLAVEMLSGKPANVAAKRPVTHDDLDTLAGTWTTRDAREFAKAVASFEQIDETSWR
;
A
#
# COMPACT_ATOMS: atom_id res chain seq x y z
N MET A 1 2.68 16.38 -21.92
CA MET A 1 1.54 15.45 -22.01
C MET A 1 1.11 15.39 -23.47
N ALA A 2 1.20 14.23 -24.10
CA ALA A 2 0.59 14.01 -25.42
C ALA A 2 -0.83 13.44 -25.18
N ASN A 3 -1.82 13.93 -25.93
CA ASN A 3 -3.19 13.44 -25.86
C ASN A 3 -3.52 12.70 -27.16
N ILE A 4 -4.13 11.52 -27.04
CA ILE A 4 -4.61 10.73 -28.17
C ILE A 4 -6.06 10.30 -27.91
N SER A 5 -6.88 10.32 -28.96
CA SER A 5 -8.22 9.76 -28.94
C SER A 5 -8.21 8.43 -29.70
N VAL A 6 -8.55 7.35 -29.01
CA VAL A 6 -8.66 6.02 -29.64
C VAL A 6 -10.08 5.85 -30.16
N ARG A 7 -10.24 5.81 -31.48
CA ARG A 7 -11.52 5.57 -32.17
C ARG A 7 -11.73 4.08 -32.41
N GLY A 8 -12.99 3.66 -32.59
CA GLY A 8 -13.34 2.27 -32.92
C GLY A 8 -13.43 1.32 -31.72
N ILE A 9 -13.41 1.83 -30.49
CA ILE A 9 -13.73 1.04 -29.30
C ILE A 9 -15.25 0.94 -29.19
N ASP A 10 -15.79 -0.27 -29.32
CA ASP A 10 -17.20 -0.54 -29.10
C ASP A 10 -17.55 -0.54 -27.60
N ASP A 11 -18.85 -0.51 -27.29
CA ASP A 11 -19.30 -0.45 -25.91
C ASP A 11 -18.93 -1.70 -25.10
N ALA A 12 -18.80 -2.85 -25.76
CA ALA A 12 -18.42 -4.11 -25.11
C ALA A 12 -16.96 -4.05 -24.64
N ALA A 13 -16.05 -3.61 -25.50
CA ALA A 13 -14.65 -3.38 -25.20
C ALA A 13 -14.50 -2.30 -24.12
N LEU A 14 -15.25 -1.19 -24.21
CA LEU A 14 -15.20 -0.13 -23.19
C LEU A 14 -15.66 -0.62 -21.81
N ARG A 15 -16.74 -1.41 -21.75
CA ARG A 15 -17.20 -2.05 -20.50
C ARG A 15 -16.15 -3.00 -19.94
N SER A 16 -15.53 -3.80 -20.81
CA SER A 16 -14.47 -4.73 -20.40
C SER A 16 -13.27 -4.00 -19.81
N LEU A 17 -12.82 -2.92 -20.47
CA LEU A 17 -11.71 -2.08 -20.03
C LEU A 17 -12.00 -1.45 -18.64
N LYS A 18 -13.20 -0.90 -18.44
CA LYS A 18 -13.64 -0.35 -17.15
C LYS A 18 -13.68 -1.40 -16.04
N ARG A 19 -14.16 -2.61 -16.34
CA ARG A 19 -14.21 -3.72 -15.38
C ARG A 19 -12.82 -4.14 -14.94
N ILE A 20 -11.88 -4.31 -15.89
CA ILE A 20 -10.49 -4.69 -15.58
C ILE A 20 -9.80 -3.58 -14.77
N ALA A 21 -10.02 -2.32 -15.14
CA ALA A 21 -9.48 -1.16 -14.41
C ALA A 21 -9.97 -1.14 -12.95
N LYS A 22 -11.28 -1.38 -12.73
CA LYS A 22 -11.88 -1.48 -11.39
C LYS A 22 -11.30 -2.64 -10.58
N GLN A 23 -11.17 -3.83 -11.18
CA GLN A 23 -10.59 -5.01 -10.52
C GLN A 23 -9.13 -4.76 -10.09
N ARG A 24 -8.37 -3.99 -10.88
CA ARG A 24 -6.96 -3.66 -10.61
C ARG A 24 -6.77 -2.38 -9.76
N GLY A 25 -7.84 -1.66 -9.44
CA GLY A 25 -7.76 -0.39 -8.70
C GLY A 25 -7.01 0.72 -9.45
N VAL A 26 -7.01 0.72 -10.78
CA VAL A 26 -6.34 1.73 -11.62
C VAL A 26 -7.32 2.48 -12.51
N SER A 27 -6.92 3.64 -13.03
CA SER A 27 -7.74 4.37 -14.01
C SER A 27 -7.72 3.69 -15.38
N VAL A 28 -8.76 3.91 -16.17
CA VAL A 28 -8.88 3.37 -17.54
C VAL A 28 -7.73 3.85 -18.44
N ASN A 29 -7.35 5.13 -18.34
CA ASN A 29 -6.22 5.67 -19.10
C ASN A 29 -4.90 5.02 -18.68
N ARG A 30 -4.71 4.80 -17.37
CA ARG A 30 -3.52 4.09 -16.89
C ARG A 30 -3.46 2.68 -17.46
N LEU A 31 -4.56 1.93 -17.38
CA LEU A 31 -4.67 0.59 -17.98
C LEU A 31 -4.34 0.60 -19.48
N ALA A 32 -4.88 1.56 -20.23
CA ALA A 32 -4.62 1.72 -21.65
C ALA A 32 -3.13 1.98 -21.94
N VAL A 33 -2.47 2.82 -21.13
CA VAL A 33 -1.03 3.06 -21.24
C VAL A 33 -0.22 1.80 -20.91
N GLU A 34 -0.60 1.00 -19.90
CA GLU A 34 0.09 -0.28 -19.60
C GLU A 34 0.02 -1.24 -20.79
N MET A 35 -1.18 -1.35 -21.38
CA MET A 35 -1.42 -2.22 -22.55
C MET A 35 -0.63 -1.77 -23.77
N LEU A 36 -0.61 -0.46 -24.07
CA LEU A 36 0.09 0.10 -25.22
C LEU A 36 1.62 0.06 -25.07
N SER A 37 2.13 0.22 -23.84
CA SER A 37 3.57 0.23 -23.58
C SER A 37 4.17 -1.18 -23.38
N GLY A 38 3.33 -2.21 -23.25
CA GLY A 38 3.76 -3.59 -23.00
C GLY A 38 4.47 -3.80 -21.65
N LYS A 39 4.42 -2.79 -20.79
CA LYS A 39 4.98 -2.78 -19.44
C LYS A 39 3.83 -2.42 -18.51
N PRO A 40 3.79 -2.93 -17.26
CA PRO A 40 2.93 -2.29 -16.27
C PRO A 40 3.28 -0.81 -16.32
N ALA A 41 2.31 0.07 -16.66
CA ALA A 41 2.62 1.50 -16.71
C ALA A 41 3.14 1.75 -15.34
N ASN A 42 4.43 2.14 -15.28
CA ASN A 42 5.14 2.36 -14.05
C ASN A 42 4.09 2.94 -13.12
N VAL A 43 3.74 2.18 -12.08
CA VAL A 43 3.21 2.81 -10.89
C VAL A 43 4.23 3.91 -10.75
N ALA A 44 3.85 5.15 -11.06
CA ALA A 44 4.61 6.29 -10.62
C ALA A 44 4.60 6.00 -9.14
N ALA A 45 5.66 5.34 -8.69
CA ALA A 45 5.66 4.52 -7.49
C ALA A 45 5.11 5.49 -6.49
N LYS A 46 3.89 5.26 -5.97
CA LYS A 46 3.18 6.25 -5.16
C LYS A 46 4.27 6.76 -4.25
N ARG A 47 4.70 8.00 -4.49
CA ARG A 47 5.99 8.46 -3.93
C ARG A 47 5.85 8.15 -2.46
N PRO A 48 6.74 7.36 -1.84
CA PRO A 48 6.51 6.88 -0.48
C PRO A 48 6.01 8.05 0.32
N VAL A 49 4.77 7.95 0.82
CA VAL A 49 4.19 9.06 1.55
C VAL A 49 4.96 9.08 2.84
N THR A 50 5.83 10.07 3.00
CA THR A 50 6.55 10.27 4.25
C THR A 50 5.54 10.74 5.28
N HIS A 51 5.41 9.98 6.35
CA HIS A 51 4.60 10.33 7.52
C HIS A 51 5.58 10.63 8.66
N ASP A 52 5.57 11.85 9.15
CA ASP A 52 6.48 12.34 10.20
C ASP A 52 5.73 12.60 11.53
N ASP A 53 4.45 12.23 11.61
CA ASP A 53 3.55 12.52 12.73
C ASP A 53 3.92 11.78 14.03
N LEU A 54 4.68 10.68 13.93
CA LEU A 54 5.19 9.90 15.06
C LEU A 54 6.68 10.08 15.30
N ASP A 55 7.39 10.88 14.50
CA ASP A 55 8.84 11.06 14.62
C ASP A 55 9.24 11.59 15.99
N THR A 56 8.38 12.44 16.57
CA THR A 56 8.60 12.99 17.91
C THR A 56 8.58 11.94 19.01
N LEU A 57 8.08 10.73 18.75
CA LEU A 57 8.05 9.63 19.72
C LEU A 57 9.34 8.80 19.68
N ALA A 58 10.07 8.82 18.56
CA ALA A 58 11.28 8.03 18.39
C ALA A 58 12.41 8.54 19.33
N GLY A 59 12.97 7.65 20.14
CA GLY A 59 14.10 7.99 21.02
C GLY A 59 13.76 8.82 22.25
N THR A 60 12.47 8.98 22.58
CA THR A 60 12.03 9.78 23.75
C THR A 60 12.12 9.07 25.09
N TRP A 61 12.35 7.75 25.09
CA TRP A 61 12.33 6.96 26.32
C TRP A 61 13.54 7.25 27.21
N THR A 62 13.26 7.54 28.47
CA THR A 62 14.28 7.56 29.50
C THR A 62 14.59 6.13 29.96
N THR A 63 15.72 5.95 30.66
CA THR A 63 16.04 4.66 31.31
C THR A 63 14.97 4.23 32.32
N ARG A 64 14.24 5.18 32.93
CA ARG A 64 13.12 4.84 33.81
C ARG A 64 11.97 4.23 33.02
N ASP A 65 11.58 4.87 31.92
CA ASP A 65 10.46 4.41 31.09
C ASP A 65 10.75 3.02 30.51
N ALA A 66 11.99 2.77 30.09
CA ALA A 66 12.43 1.45 29.64
C ALA A 66 12.29 0.36 30.72
N ARG A 67 12.64 0.68 31.98
CA ARG A 67 12.49 -0.27 33.10
C ARG A 67 11.03 -0.51 33.47
N GLU A 68 10.21 0.54 33.47
CA GLU A 68 8.77 0.42 33.75
C GLU A 68 8.08 -0.42 32.67
N PHE A 69 8.39 -0.19 31.40
CA PHE A 69 7.89 -0.99 30.30
C PHE A 69 8.30 -2.46 30.42
N ALA A 70 9.60 -2.75 30.63
CA ALA A 70 10.10 -4.11 30.78
C ALA A 70 9.38 -4.86 31.92
N LYS A 71 9.15 -4.18 33.05
CA LYS A 71 8.38 -4.74 34.17
C LYS A 71 6.93 -5.01 33.79
N ALA A 72 6.30 -4.12 33.02
CA ALA A 72 4.90 -4.26 32.60
C ALA A 72 4.70 -5.41 31.59
N VAL A 73 5.68 -5.68 30.74
CA VAL A 73 5.58 -6.73 29.71
C VAL A 73 6.15 -8.09 30.14
N ALA A 74 6.79 -8.17 31.31
CA ALA A 74 7.46 -9.39 31.79
C ALA A 74 6.55 -10.64 31.81
N SER A 75 5.25 -10.48 32.06
CA SER A 75 4.30 -11.62 32.03
C SER A 75 4.05 -12.16 30.63
N PHE A 76 4.26 -11.37 29.58
CA PHE A 76 4.10 -11.80 28.18
C PHE A 76 5.32 -12.54 27.64
N GLU A 77 6.46 -12.48 28.32
CA GLU A 77 7.68 -13.21 27.93
C GLU A 77 7.65 -14.68 28.40
N GLN A 78 6.72 -15.04 29.27
CA GLN A 78 6.52 -16.41 29.72
C GLN A 78 5.67 -17.15 28.70
N ILE A 79 6.22 -18.21 28.12
CA ILE A 79 5.46 -19.14 27.29
C ILE A 79 4.65 -20.03 28.24
N ASP A 80 3.33 -19.88 28.22
CA ASP A 80 2.43 -20.83 28.84
C ASP A 80 2.28 -22.07 27.93
N GLU A 81 2.95 -23.16 28.32
CA GLU A 81 2.89 -24.44 27.59
C GLU A 81 1.46 -25.00 27.48
N THR A 82 0.55 -24.61 28.38
CA THR A 82 -0.85 -25.04 28.31
C THR A 82 -1.66 -24.28 27.26
N SER A 83 -1.21 -23.10 26.84
CA SER A 83 -1.82 -22.32 25.75
C SER A 83 -1.47 -22.85 24.35
N TRP A 84 -0.50 -23.78 24.23
CA TRP A 84 -0.03 -24.37 22.96
C TRP A 84 -0.48 -25.83 22.74
N ARG A 85 -1.35 -26.38 23.61
CA ARG A 85 -2.00 -27.69 23.43
C ARG A 85 -3.44 -27.54 23.02
#